data_AF-A0AA40ACW9-F1
#
_entry.id   AF-A0AA40ACW9-F1
#
_cell.length_a   1.000
_cell.length_b   1.000
_cell.length_c   1.000
_cell.angle_alpha   90.00
_cell.angle_beta   90.00
_cell.angle_gamma   90.00
#
_symmetry.space_group_name_H-M   'P 1'
#
loop_
_entity.id
_entity.type
_entity.pdbx_description
1 polymer ?
#
loop_
_entity_poly.entity_id
_entity_poly.type
_entity_poly.pdbx_seq_one_letter_code
_entity_poly.pdbx_strand_id
1 'polypeptide(L)'
;IAAHDYVKVCASSRLWVKFENIFKGCPTLRLQDLTKNDMEIYVSGRLSVSKAIVMLQEKQSNEAKRLISSIVNIASGVFLWVRLVLNSLIKGLDLDDDFEDPTKRLRRLPRGLEELYARILRRIDPSFYLSEAAMLFEVLRTVRQNENLAMIQIRDDEWSG
;
A
#
# COMPACT_ATOMS: atom_id res chain seq x y z
N ILE A 1 -25.94 21.65 -7.10
CA ILE A 1 -24.88 22.38 -6.38
C ILE A 1 -24.96 23.81 -6.88
N ALA A 2 -25.30 24.77 -6.02
CA ALA A 2 -25.38 26.18 -6.43
C ALA A 2 -23.98 26.64 -6.86
N ALA A 3 -23.86 27.17 -8.08
CA ALA A 3 -22.61 27.71 -8.58
C ALA A 3 -22.40 29.09 -7.96
N HIS A 4 -21.30 29.25 -7.21
CA HIS A 4 -20.87 30.52 -6.65
C HIS A 4 -19.48 30.83 -7.20
N ASP A 5 -19.28 32.02 -7.77
CA ASP A 5 -18.12 32.34 -8.60
C ASP A 5 -16.76 32.24 -7.87
N TYR A 6 -16.79 32.30 -6.54
CA TYR A 6 -15.59 32.28 -5.69
C TYR A 6 -15.39 30.97 -4.91
N VAL A 7 -16.24 29.95 -5.09
CA VAL A 7 -16.14 28.71 -4.32
C VAL A 7 -15.91 27.52 -5.25
N LYS A 8 -14.78 26.84 -5.05
CA LYS A 8 -14.46 25.57 -5.72
C LYS A 8 -14.51 24.45 -4.68
N VAL A 9 -15.16 23.34 -5.05
CA VAL A 9 -15.29 22.16 -4.18
C VAL A 9 -14.49 21.01 -4.79
N CYS A 10 -13.56 20.45 -4.02
CA CYS A 10 -12.85 19.22 -4.35
C CYS A 10 -13.35 18.11 -3.42
N ALA A 11 -14.09 17.15 -3.97
CA ALA A 11 -14.58 15.99 -3.24
C ALA A 11 -13.77 14.75 -3.61
N SER A 12 -13.43 13.92 -2.63
CA SER A 12 -12.77 12.63 -2.83
C SER A 12 -13.66 11.50 -2.31
N SER A 13 -13.70 10.39 -3.04
CA SER A 13 -14.45 9.20 -2.65
C SER A 13 -13.78 7.95 -3.19
N ARG A 14 -14.19 6.78 -2.67
CA ARG A 14 -13.96 5.51 -3.39
C ARG A 14 -14.82 5.50 -4.66
N LEU A 15 -14.40 4.74 -5.67
CA LEU A 15 -15.12 4.55 -6.93
C LEU A 15 -16.33 3.64 -6.73
N TRP A 16 -17.31 4.11 -5.97
CA TRP A 16 -18.59 3.43 -5.81
C TRP A 16 -19.57 3.99 -6.83
N VAL A 17 -20.37 3.09 -7.42
CA VAL A 17 -21.40 3.41 -8.42
C VAL A 17 -22.33 4.55 -7.96
N LYS A 18 -22.62 4.61 -6.66
CA LYS A 18 -23.44 5.68 -6.07
C LYS A 18 -22.83 7.08 -6.32
N PHE A 19 -21.52 7.24 -6.14
CA PHE A 19 -20.85 8.52 -6.34
C PHE A 19 -20.63 8.83 -7.82
N GLU A 20 -20.37 7.82 -8.65
CA GLU A 20 -20.27 8.03 -10.11
C GLU A 20 -21.58 8.57 -10.70
N ASN A 21 -22.73 8.10 -10.20
CA ASN A 21 -24.03 8.61 -10.64
C ASN A 21 -24.29 10.03 -10.13
N ILE A 22 -23.97 10.33 -8.87
CA ILE A 22 -24.21 11.66 -8.26
C ILE A 22 -23.35 12.73 -8.92
N PHE A 23 -22.08 12.43 -9.19
CA PHE A 23 -21.13 13.39 -9.77
C PHE A 23 -20.98 13.23 -11.29
N LYS A 24 -21.93 12.55 -11.94
CA LYS A 24 -21.93 12.37 -13.39
C LYS A 24 -21.96 13.73 -14.08
N GLY A 25 -20.98 13.98 -14.95
CA GLY A 25 -20.84 15.25 -15.68
C GLY A 25 -19.94 16.28 -14.98
N CYS A 26 -19.49 16.04 -13.75
CA CYS A 26 -18.47 16.87 -13.11
C CYS A 26 -17.06 16.46 -13.58
N PRO A 27 -16.10 17.42 -13.65
CA PRO A 27 -14.68 17.09 -13.82
C PRO A 27 -14.25 16.10 -12.74
N THR A 28 -13.72 14.96 -13.16
CA THR A 28 -13.36 13.85 -12.27
C THR A 28 -11.94 13.40 -12.54
N LEU A 29 -11.19 13.12 -11.48
CA LEU A 29 -9.85 12.56 -11.54
C LEU A 29 -9.86 11.16 -10.92
N ARG A 30 -9.38 10.18 -11.67
CA ARG A 30 -9.20 8.80 -11.19
C ARG A 30 -7.74 8.60 -10.77
N LEU A 31 -7.50 8.56 -9.47
CA LEU A 31 -6.13 8.54 -8.93
C LEU A 31 -5.33 7.31 -9.39
N GLN A 32 -5.97 6.15 -9.56
CA GLN A 32 -5.30 4.94 -10.04
C GLN A 32 -4.79 5.07 -11.48
N ASP A 33 -5.42 5.91 -12.29
CA ASP A 33 -5.02 6.14 -13.69
C ASP A 33 -3.83 7.11 -13.76
N LEU A 34 -3.70 7.99 -12.76
CA LEU A 34 -2.67 9.03 -12.70
C LEU A 34 -1.40 8.59 -11.98
N THR A 35 -1.50 7.65 -11.04
CA THR A 35 -0.38 7.24 -10.18
C THR A 35 0.47 6.10 -10.76
N LYS A 36 0.08 5.56 -11.93
CA LYS A 36 0.77 4.41 -12.55
C LYS A 36 2.24 4.71 -12.83
N ASN A 37 2.52 5.84 -13.48
CA ASN A 37 3.89 6.23 -13.82
C ASN A 37 4.74 6.46 -12.56
N ASP A 38 4.18 7.11 -11.54
CA ASP A 38 4.88 7.34 -10.27
C ASP A 38 5.19 6.02 -9.56
N MET A 39 4.28 5.04 -9.61
CA MET A 39 4.52 3.70 -9.10
C MET A 39 5.61 2.97 -9.88
N GLU A 40 5.65 3.08 -11.21
CA GLU A 40 6.72 2.49 -12.02
C GLU A 40 8.09 3.06 -11.64
N ILE A 41 8.19 4.39 -11.50
CA ILE A 41 9.42 5.08 -11.06
C ILE A 41 9.83 4.61 -9.66
N TYR A 42 8.87 4.58 -8.72
CA TYR A 42 9.12 4.16 -7.35
C TYR A 42 9.58 2.70 -7.26
N VAL A 43 8.90 1.79 -7.96
CA VAL A 43 9.25 0.36 -8.00
C VAL A 43 10.65 0.17 -8.59
N SER A 44 10.93 0.80 -9.74
CA SER A 44 12.23 0.70 -10.39
C SER A 44 13.36 1.20 -9.46
N GLY A 45 13.19 2.36 -8.84
CA GLY A 45 14.20 2.94 -7.95
C GLY A 45 14.41 2.15 -6.65
N ARG A 46 13.38 1.49 -6.12
CA ARG A 46 13.51 0.62 -4.94
C ARG A 46 14.19 -0.70 -5.28
N LEU A 47 13.87 -1.28 -6.43
CA LEU A 47 14.43 -2.55 -6.84
C LEU A 47 15.89 -2.44 -7.29
N SER A 48 16.32 -1.30 -7.85
CA SER A 48 17.70 -1.08 -8.28
C SER A 48 18.73 -1.11 -7.14
N VAL A 49 18.29 -1.08 -5.89
CA VAL A 49 19.17 -1.19 -4.71
C VAL A 49 19.47 -2.65 -4.34
N SER A 50 18.62 -3.60 -4.74
CA SER A 50 18.83 -5.02 -4.45
C SER A 50 19.78 -5.65 -5.45
N LYS A 51 20.88 -6.26 -4.95
CA LYS A 51 21.87 -6.95 -5.79
C LYS A 51 21.23 -8.04 -6.65
N ALA A 52 20.25 -8.76 -6.09
CA ALA A 52 19.56 -9.83 -6.80
C ALA A 52 18.81 -9.31 -8.05
N ILE A 53 18.14 -8.17 -7.93
CA ILE A 53 17.42 -7.55 -9.04
C ILE A 53 18.39 -6.94 -10.06
N VAL A 54 19.48 -6.30 -9.60
CA VAL A 54 20.50 -5.78 -10.52
C VAL A 54 21.06 -6.89 -11.41
N MET A 55 21.40 -8.05 -10.82
CA MET A 55 21.83 -9.22 -11.59
C MET A 55 20.76 -9.74 -12.54
N LEU A 56 19.48 -9.76 -12.12
CA LEU A 56 18.37 -10.13 -13.00
C LEU A 56 18.24 -9.15 -14.18
N GLN A 57 18.45 -7.86 -13.95
CA GLN A 57 18.34 -6.83 -14.97
C GLN A 57 19.48 -6.92 -16.00
N GLU A 58 20.69 -7.27 -15.57
CA GLU A 58 21.85 -7.51 -16.43
C GLU A 58 21.69 -8.78 -17.28
N LYS A 59 21.22 -9.88 -16.66
CA LYS A 59 21.10 -11.17 -17.35
C LYS A 59 19.82 -11.28 -18.19
N GLN A 60 18.71 -10.72 -17.71
CA GLN A 60 17.36 -10.91 -18.22
C GLN A 60 16.52 -9.62 -18.10
N SER A 61 16.96 -8.56 -18.78
CA SER A 61 16.30 -7.23 -18.76
C SER A 61 14.78 -7.26 -18.98
N ASN A 62 14.29 -8.13 -19.87
CA ASN A 62 12.85 -8.27 -20.14
C ASN A 62 12.08 -8.83 -18.94
N GLU A 63 12.69 -9.73 -18.15
CA GLU A 63 12.05 -10.31 -16.96
C GLU A 63 12.00 -9.28 -15.83
N ALA A 64 13.06 -8.51 -15.64
CA ALA A 64 13.05 -7.39 -14.69
C ALA A 64 11.96 -6.36 -15.03
N LYS A 65 11.80 -5.98 -16.30
CA LYS A 65 10.71 -5.08 -16.75
C LYS A 65 9.32 -5.69 -16.50
N ARG A 66 9.15 -6.99 -16.76
CA ARG A 66 7.89 -7.71 -16.49
C ARG A 66 7.58 -7.76 -14.99
N LEU A 67 8.58 -7.92 -14.14
CA LEU A 67 8.41 -7.88 -12.69
C LEU A 67 7.88 -6.51 -12.23
N ILE A 68 8.51 -5.42 -12.69
CA ILE A 68 8.08 -4.04 -12.38
C ILE A 68 6.63 -3.84 -12.83
N SER A 69 6.33 -4.15 -14.10
CA SER A 69 4.99 -4.01 -14.66
C SER A 69 3.95 -4.84 -13.89
N SER A 70 4.31 -6.05 -13.48
CA SER A 70 3.43 -6.92 -12.70
C SER A 70 3.10 -6.32 -11.33
N ILE A 71 4.09 -5.78 -10.62
CA ILE A 71 3.88 -5.14 -9.32
C ILE A 71 2.92 -3.96 -9.46
N VAL A 72 3.15 -3.09 -10.45
CA VAL A 72 2.31 -1.90 -10.68
C VAL A 72 0.89 -2.28 -11.07
N ASN A 73 0.73 -3.29 -11.94
CA ASN A 73 -0.60 -3.74 -12.36
C ASN A 73 -1.39 -4.38 -11.22
N ILE A 74 -0.75 -5.20 -10.38
CA ILE A 74 -1.43 -5.82 -9.23
C ILE A 74 -1.86 -4.74 -8.22
N ALA A 75 -1.03 -3.72 -8.01
CA ALA A 75 -1.33 -2.64 -7.07
C ALA A 75 -2.63 -1.90 -7.37
N SER A 76 -3.07 -1.84 -8.64
CA SER A 76 -4.34 -1.22 -9.03
C SER A 76 -4.56 0.19 -8.44
N GLY A 77 -3.50 1.00 -8.37
CA GLY A 77 -3.55 2.35 -7.77
C GLY A 77 -3.21 2.43 -6.29
N VAL A 78 -3.03 1.30 -5.60
CA VAL A 78 -2.81 1.24 -4.15
C VAL A 78 -1.31 1.31 -3.81
N PHE A 79 -0.79 2.53 -3.65
CA PHE A 79 0.62 2.77 -3.35
C PHE A 79 1.11 2.08 -2.07
N LEU A 80 0.25 1.97 -1.05
CA LEU A 80 0.57 1.27 0.19
C LEU A 80 0.91 -0.21 -0.06
N TRP A 81 0.14 -0.87 -0.92
CA TRP A 81 0.37 -2.26 -1.28
C TRP A 81 1.75 -2.40 -1.95
N VAL A 82 2.09 -1.51 -2.88
CA VAL A 82 3.42 -1.48 -3.55
C VAL A 82 4.53 -1.41 -2.52
N ARG A 83 4.45 -0.46 -1.59
CA ARG A 83 5.47 -0.26 -0.55
C ARG A 83 5.66 -1.51 0.32
N LEU A 84 4.56 -2.12 0.76
CA LEU A 84 4.61 -3.30 1.63
C LEU A 84 5.15 -4.53 0.89
N VAL A 85 4.73 -4.73 -0.36
CA VAL A 85 5.18 -5.83 -1.22
C VAL A 85 6.65 -5.70 -1.57
N LEU A 86 7.11 -4.50 -1.94
CA LEU A 86 8.53 -4.28 -2.23
C LEU A 86 9.41 -4.54 -1.00
N ASN A 87 8.99 -4.09 0.19
CA ASN A 87 9.73 -4.37 1.41
C ASN A 87 9.81 -5.88 1.69
N SER A 88 8.71 -6.61 1.49
CA SER A 88 8.70 -8.06 1.66
C SER A 88 9.51 -8.80 0.58
N LEU A 89 9.56 -8.27 -0.65
CA LEU A 89 10.29 -8.85 -1.77
C LEU A 89 11.79 -8.64 -1.57
N ILE A 90 12.24 -7.40 -1.35
CA ILE A 90 13.65 -7.04 -1.16
C ILE A 90 14.23 -7.75 0.06
N LYS A 91 13.57 -7.66 1.22
CA LYS A 91 14.01 -8.38 2.44
C LYS A 91 14.10 -9.88 2.18
N GLY A 92 13.26 -10.39 1.30
CA GLY A 92 13.24 -11.79 0.94
C GLY A 92 14.39 -12.23 0.05
N LEU A 93 14.73 -11.42 -0.95
CA LEU A 93 15.82 -11.65 -1.87
C LEU A 93 17.19 -11.48 -1.20
N ASP A 94 17.28 -10.60 -0.20
CA ASP A 94 18.52 -10.34 0.52
C ASP A 94 18.79 -11.35 1.65
N LEU A 95 17.78 -12.11 2.10
CA LEU A 95 17.90 -13.13 3.16
C LEU A 95 18.09 -14.56 2.63
N ASP A 96 17.78 -14.80 1.36
CA ASP A 96 17.91 -16.12 0.74
C ASP A 96 19.32 -16.22 0.14
N ASP A 97 20.19 -17.05 0.74
CA ASP A 97 21.54 -17.33 0.21
C ASP A 97 21.46 -18.04 -1.15
N ASP A 98 20.32 -18.68 -1.44
CA ASP A 98 19.98 -19.23 -2.74
C ASP A 98 19.14 -18.21 -3.52
N PHE A 99 19.54 -17.90 -4.75
CA PHE A 99 18.91 -16.86 -5.58
C PHE A 99 17.46 -17.26 -5.94
N GLU A 100 16.49 -17.02 -5.05
CA GLU A 100 15.08 -17.30 -5.32
C GLU A 100 14.59 -16.35 -6.42
N ASP A 101 14.04 -16.93 -7.50
CA ASP A 101 13.46 -16.17 -8.61
C ASP A 101 12.44 -15.12 -8.10
N PRO A 102 12.71 -13.81 -8.28
CA PRO A 102 11.84 -12.73 -7.83
C PRO A 102 10.40 -12.85 -8.34
N THR A 103 10.21 -13.44 -9.52
CA THR A 103 8.89 -13.65 -10.14
C THR A 103 8.09 -14.74 -9.42
N LYS A 104 8.76 -15.79 -8.91
CA LYS A 104 8.10 -16.81 -8.08
C LYS A 104 7.70 -16.22 -6.74
N ARG A 105 8.58 -15.42 -6.13
CA ARG A 105 8.28 -14.78 -4.85
C ARG A 105 7.14 -13.77 -4.96
N LEU A 106 7.09 -12.99 -6.04
CA LEU A 106 5.97 -12.09 -6.33
C LEU A 106 4.63 -12.84 -6.42
N ARG A 107 4.61 -14.03 -7.04
CA ARG A 107 3.38 -14.86 -7.13
C ARG A 107 2.85 -15.34 -5.78
N ARG A 108 3.71 -15.41 -4.76
CA ARG A 108 3.33 -15.74 -3.38
C ARG A 108 2.84 -14.53 -2.60
N LEU A 109 2.95 -13.32 -3.15
CA LEU A 109 2.50 -12.11 -2.49
C LEU A 109 0.99 -11.91 -2.72
N PRO A 110 0.27 -11.42 -1.70
CA PRO A 110 -1.16 -11.20 -1.76
C PRO A 110 -1.52 -10.17 -2.83
N ARG A 111 -2.59 -10.37 -3.59
CA ARG A 111 -2.98 -9.53 -4.73
C ARG A 111 -3.74 -8.26 -4.35
N GLY A 112 -4.19 -8.17 -3.10
CA GLY A 112 -4.93 -7.01 -2.59
C GLY A 112 -4.54 -6.66 -1.15
N LEU A 113 -5.01 -5.50 -0.69
CA LEU A 113 -4.77 -5.06 0.69
C LEU A 113 -5.42 -5.99 1.71
N GLU A 114 -6.62 -6.50 1.43
CA GLU A 114 -7.36 -7.40 2.32
C GLU A 114 -6.56 -8.68 2.61
N GLU A 115 -6.04 -9.30 1.55
CA GLU A 115 -5.20 -10.50 1.66
C GLU A 115 -3.86 -10.18 2.35
N LEU A 116 -3.32 -8.98 2.11
CA LEU A 116 -2.10 -8.51 2.75
C LEU A 116 -2.30 -8.31 4.26
N TYR A 117 -3.38 -7.66 4.66
CA TYR A 117 -3.74 -7.51 6.07
C TYR A 117 -4.02 -8.86 6.71
N ALA A 118 -4.78 -9.74 6.07
CA ALA A 118 -5.03 -11.09 6.58
C ALA A 118 -3.71 -11.86 6.80
N ARG A 119 -2.75 -11.73 5.88
CA ARG A 119 -1.42 -12.33 6.03
C ARG A 119 -0.61 -11.70 7.16
N ILE A 120 -0.68 -10.38 7.33
CA ILE A 120 -0.01 -9.69 8.45
C ILE A 120 -0.60 -10.18 9.78
N LEU A 121 -1.93 -10.22 9.90
CA LEU A 121 -2.63 -10.66 11.11
C LEU A 121 -2.33 -12.13 11.45
N ARG A 122 -2.26 -13.02 10.45
CA ARG A 122 -1.91 -14.44 10.66
C ARG A 122 -0.46 -14.65 11.11
N ARG A 123 0.42 -13.67 10.95
CA ARG A 123 1.82 -13.74 11.40
C ARG A 123 2.01 -13.25 12.83
N ILE A 124 0.98 -12.69 13.45
CA ILE A 124 1.00 -12.33 14.87
C ILE A 124 1.11 -13.63 15.67
N ASP A 125 2.11 -13.73 16.54
CA ASP A 125 2.28 -14.89 17.41
C ASP A 125 1.07 -15.00 18.36
N PRO A 126 0.27 -16.08 18.27
CA PRO A 126 -0.91 -16.25 19.11
C PRO A 126 -0.61 -16.24 20.61
N SER A 127 0.60 -16.65 21.00
CA SER A 127 0.99 -16.86 22.39
C SER A 127 1.48 -15.58 23.06
N PHE A 128 1.97 -14.61 22.28
CA PHE A 128 2.65 -13.43 22.80
C PHE A 128 2.03 -12.08 22.43
N TYR A 129 1.33 -11.98 21.29
CA TYR A 129 0.91 -10.68 20.75
C TYR A 129 -0.57 -10.60 20.38
N LEU A 130 -1.32 -11.71 20.49
CA LEU A 130 -2.73 -11.75 20.07
C LEU A 130 -3.63 -10.96 21.01
N SER A 131 -3.35 -11.00 22.32
CA SER A 131 -4.11 -10.27 23.34
C SER A 131 -3.97 -8.76 23.16
N GLU A 132 -2.74 -8.31 22.95
CA GLU A 132 -2.37 -6.91 22.72
C GLU A 132 -2.97 -6.39 21.41
N ALA A 133 -2.87 -7.19 20.33
CA ALA A 133 -3.48 -6.85 19.05
C ALA A 133 -5.01 -6.73 19.18
N ALA A 134 -5.66 -7.67 19.88
CA ALA A 134 -7.10 -7.64 20.12
C ALA A 134 -7.52 -6.40 20.92
N MET A 135 -6.77 -6.06 21.97
CA MET A 135 -7.01 -4.85 22.77
C MET A 135 -6.92 -3.59 21.93
N LEU A 136 -5.89 -3.47 21.07
CA LEU A 136 -5.75 -2.33 20.17
C LEU A 136 -6.93 -2.20 19.21
N PHE A 137 -7.40 -3.31 18.64
CA PHE A 137 -8.59 -3.31 17.78
C PHE A 137 -9.85 -2.90 18.53
N GLU A 138 -10.03 -3.31 19.79
CA GLU A 138 -11.15 -2.89 20.63
C GLU A 138 -11.11 -1.40 20.97
N VAL A 139 -9.93 -0.84 21.25
CA VAL A 139 -9.75 0.61 21.44
C VAL A 139 -10.14 1.34 20.16
N LEU A 140 -9.58 0.95 19.01
CA LEU A 140 -9.89 1.58 17.72
C LEU A 140 -11.38 1.47 17.37
N ARG A 141 -12.02 0.33 17.65
CA ARG A 141 -13.46 0.12 17.45
C ARG A 141 -14.27 1.10 18.30
N THR A 142 -13.89 1.26 19.57
CA THR A 142 -14.57 2.15 20.52
C THR A 142 -14.40 3.62 20.14
N VAL A 143 -13.20 4.03 19.72
CA VAL A 143 -12.94 5.40 19.23
C VAL A 143 -13.76 5.66 17.96
N ARG A 144 -13.82 4.73 17.02
CA ARG A 144 -14.59 4.93 15.77
C ARG A 144 -16.09 5.02 16.01
N GLN A 145 -16.62 4.34 17.03
CA GLN A 145 -18.04 4.42 17.41
C GLN A 145 -18.37 5.69 18.19
N ASN A 146 -17.38 6.34 18.80
CA ASN A 146 -17.52 7.58 19.54
C ASN A 146 -16.74 8.70 18.83
N GLU A 147 -17.34 9.34 17.84
CA GLU A 147 -16.71 10.43 17.05
C GLU A 147 -16.17 11.61 17.90
N ASN A 148 -16.52 11.69 19.19
CA ASN A 148 -16.04 12.69 20.14
C ASN A 148 -14.70 12.38 20.86
N LEU A 149 -14.11 11.18 20.70
CA LEU A 149 -12.87 10.80 21.41
C LEU A 149 -11.58 10.97 20.58
N ALA A 150 -11.65 11.51 19.36
CA ALA A 150 -10.50 11.68 18.46
C ALA A 150 -9.53 12.82 18.86
N MET A 151 -9.59 13.32 20.10
CA MET A 151 -8.60 14.24 20.67
C MET A 151 -7.71 13.53 21.69
N ILE A 152 -7.11 12.40 21.30
CA ILE A 152 -5.90 11.93 21.97
C ILE A 152 -4.76 12.72 21.33
N GLN A 153 -4.41 13.86 21.93
CA GLN A 153 -3.16 14.52 21.65
C GLN A 153 -2.04 13.52 21.95
N ILE A 154 -1.33 13.07 20.93
CA ILE A 154 -0.03 12.44 21.12
C ILE A 154 0.86 13.55 21.66
N ARG A 155 1.06 13.52 22.97
CA ARG A 155 1.98 14.39 23.69
C ARG A 155 3.37 13.80 23.46
N ASP A 156 4.11 14.41 22.52
CA ASP A 156 5.54 14.16 22.32
C ASP A 156 6.31 14.73 23.53
N ASP A 157 6.28 13.99 24.65
CA ASP A 157 7.26 14.17 25.72
C ASP A 157 8.27 13.03 25.58
N GLU A 158 9.44 13.33 24.99
CA GLU A 158 10.77 12.81 25.37
C GLU A 158 11.81 13.07 24.26
N TRP A 159 12.33 14.29 24.21
CA TRP A 159 13.75 14.54 23.92
C TRP A 159 14.24 15.64 24.85
N SER A 160 14.66 15.24 26.03
CA SER A 160 15.56 16.03 26.88
C SER A 160 16.45 15.06 27.65
N GLY A 161 17.70 14.95 27.18
CA GLY A 161 18.76 14.10 27.69
C GLY A 161 19.90 14.01 26.68
#